data_AF-A0A925EKR2-F1
#
_entry.id   AF-A0A925EKR2-F1
#
_cell.length_a   1.000
_cell.length_b   1.000
_cell.length_c   1.000
_cell.angle_alpha   90.00
_cell.angle_beta   90.00
_cell.angle_gamma   90.00
#
_symmetry.space_group_name_H-M   'P 1'
#
loop_
_entity.id
_entity.type
_entity.pdbx_description
1 polymer ?
#
loop_
_entity_poly.entity_id
_entity_poly.type
_entity_poly.pdbx_seq_one_letter_code
_entity_poly.pdbx_strand_id
1 'polypeptide(L)' 'MPMRIKILATGKYLPKNRVTAADLEERLGLETGWIAKKSGVMVRH' A
#
# COMPACT_ATOMS: atom_id res chain seq x y z
N MET A 1 -0.91 2.28 -41.16
CA MET A 1 -0.23 3.08 -40.11
C MET A 1 -0.71 2.58 -38.75
N PRO A 2 0.19 2.28 -37.79
CA PRO A 2 -0.24 1.86 -36.46
C PRO A 2 -0.89 3.03 -35.70
N MET A 3 -2.00 2.79 -35.01
CA MET A 3 -2.66 3.82 -34.20
C MET A 3 -1.80 4.20 -32.99
N ARG A 4 -1.55 5.51 -32.81
CA ARG A 4 -0.87 6.03 -31.61
C ARG A 4 -1.90 6.24 -30.51
N ILE A 5 -1.86 5.39 -29.49
CA ILE A 5 -2.73 5.49 -28.31
C ILE A 5 -1.96 6.21 -27.19
N LYS A 6 -2.63 7.09 -26.44
CA LYS A 6 -2.10 7.78 -25.25
C LYS A 6 -3.13 7.77 -24.13
N ILE A 7 -2.67 7.68 -22.89
CA ILE A 7 -3.51 7.88 -21.71
C ILE A 7 -3.81 9.37 -21.60
N LEU A 8 -5.10 9.74 -21.52
CA LEU A 8 -5.54 11.13 -21.40
C LEU A 8 -5.58 11.61 -19.94
N ALA A 9 -6.05 10.75 -19.02
CA ALA A 9 -6.12 11.04 -17.59
C ALA A 9 -6.19 9.75 -16.76
N THR A 10 -5.85 9.87 -15.47
CA THR A 10 -6.07 8.84 -14.44
C THR A 10 -6.67 9.48 -13.19
N GLY A 11 -7.25 8.66 -12.31
CA GLY A 11 -7.75 9.07 -11.01
C GLY A 11 -7.30 8.10 -9.92
N LYS A 12 -7.21 8.58 -8.68
CA LYS A 12 -6.88 7.75 -7.51
C LYS A 12 -7.74 8.17 -6.32
N TYR A 13 -8.21 7.16 -5.59
CA TYR A 13 -8.81 7.33 -4.27
C TYR A 13 -8.04 6.47 -3.27
N LEU A 14 -7.82 7.01 -2.07
CA LEU A 14 -7.37 6.23 -0.92
C LEU A 14 -8.27 6.54 0.28
N PRO A 15 -8.66 5.53 1.07
CA PRO A 15 -9.37 5.77 2.32
C PRO A 15 -8.56 6.64 3.28
N LYS A 16 -9.30 7.34 4.15
CA LYS A 16 -8.70 8.22 5.18
C LYS A 16 -7.99 7.44 6.28
N ASN A 17 -8.46 6.21 6.54
CA ASN A 17 -7.88 5.38 7.57
C ASN A 17 -6.49 4.94 7.15
N ARG A 18 -5.48 5.13 8.00
CA ARG A 18 -4.11 4.68 7.74
C ARG A 18 -3.78 3.60 8.76
N VAL A 19 -3.37 2.44 8.26
CA VAL A 19 -2.97 1.30 9.09
C VAL A 19 -1.47 1.09 8.91
N THR A 20 -0.71 1.15 10.00
CA THR A 20 0.73 0.92 9.97
C THR A 20 1.07 -0.57 10.06
N ALA A 21 2.30 -0.92 9.67
CA ALA A 21 2.85 -2.26 9.88
C ALA A 21 2.83 -2.63 11.36
N ALA A 22 3.18 -1.69 12.25
CA ALA A 22 3.17 -1.89 13.69
C ALA A 22 1.76 -2.18 14.24
N ASP A 23 0.74 -1.42 13.80
CA ASP A 23 -0.65 -1.67 14.20
C ASP A 23 -1.11 -3.08 13.78
N LEU A 24 -0.65 -3.54 12.62
CA LEU A 24 -0.96 -4.89 12.14
C LEU A 24 -0.17 -5.97 12.88
N GLU A 25 1.09 -5.71 13.20
CA GLU A 25 1.92 -6.63 13.98
C GLU A 25 1.33 -6.84 15.36
N GLU A 26 0.92 -5.77 16.04
CA GLU A 26 0.24 -5.83 17.34
C GLU A 26 -1.07 -6.63 17.25
N ARG A 27 -1.93 -6.32 16.26
CA ARG A 27 -3.22 -7.01 16.08
C ARG A 27 -3.10 -8.48 15.71
N LEU A 28 -2.00 -8.88 15.08
CA LEU A 28 -1.77 -10.23 14.59
C LEU A 28 -0.81 -11.03 15.48
N GLY A 29 -0.28 -10.43 16.55
CA GLY A 29 0.70 -11.06 17.44
C GLY A 29 2.02 -11.38 16.74
N LEU A 30 2.43 -10.54 15.79
CA LEU A 30 3.68 -10.68 15.06
C LEU A 30 4.79 -9.88 15.75
N GLU A 31 6.03 -10.28 15.48
CA GLU A 31 7.21 -9.52 15.90
C GLU A 31 7.22 -8.14 15.24
N THR A 32 7.53 -7.11 16.04
CA THR A 32 7.68 -5.73 15.56
C THR A 32 8.73 -5.66 14.44
N GLY A 33 8.33 -5.11 13.29
CA GLY A 33 9.17 -4.98 12.10
C GLY A 33 9.16 -6.19 11.17
N TRP A 34 8.46 -7.30 11.49
CA TRP A 34 8.38 -8.45 10.60
C TRP A 34 7.68 -8.13 9.28
N ILE A 35 6.57 -7.38 9.31
CA ILE A 35 5.80 -7.02 8.11
C ILE A 35 6.63 -6.08 7.23
N ALA A 36 7.28 -5.10 7.86
CA ALA A 36 8.19 -4.18 7.19
C ALA A 36 9.35 -4.93 6.51
N LYS A 37 9.99 -5.87 7.21
CA LYS A 37 11.09 -6.69 6.69
C LYS A 37 10.66 -7.61 5.55
N LYS A 38 9.49 -8.23 5.67
CA LYS A 38 9.00 -9.22 4.70
C LYS A 38 8.45 -8.59 3.42
N SER A 39 7.76 -7.45 3.54
CA SER A 39 6.99 -6.86 2.42
C SER A 39 7.47 -5.47 2.00
N GLY A 40 8.22 -4.75 2.84
CA GLY A 40 8.56 -3.35 2.64
C GLY A 40 7.38 -2.39 2.84
N VAL A 41 6.18 -2.88 3.16
CA VAL A 41 4.97 -2.04 3.29
C VAL A 41 4.86 -1.51 4.73
N MET A 42 5.13 -0.22 4.89
CA MET A 42 5.08 0.45 6.20
C MET A 42 3.68 0.94 6.57
N VAL A 43 2.91 1.40 5.58
CA VAL A 43 1.58 1.97 5.77
C VAL A 43 0.68 1.56 4.62
N ARG A 44 -0.57 1.24 4.93
CA ARG A 44 -1.66 1.06 3.96
C ARG A 44 -2.84 1.96 4.29
N HIS A 45 -3.61 2.31 3.27
CA HIS A 45 -4.84 3.10 3.37
C HIS A 45 -6.06 2.18 3.27
#